data_AF-A0A2A2LL03-F1
#
_entry.id   AF-A0A2A2LL03-F1
#
_cell.length_a   1.000
_cell.length_b   1.000
_cell.length_c   1.000
_cell.angle_alpha   90.00
_cell.angle_beta   90.00
_cell.angle_gamma   90.00
#
_symmetry.space_group_name_H-M   'P 1'
#
loop_
_entity.id
_entity.type
_entity.pdbx_description
1 polymer ?
#
loop_
_entity_poly.entity_id
_entity_poly.type
_entity_poly.pdbx_seq_one_letter_code
_entity_poly.pdbx_strand_id
1 'polypeptide(L)'
;MAAADTETATAAADDVATTPRQPPTSLADATPTPVPDRKVPGTPGLLRPDIAIIDDAAKSCTVIDVVVTYENRKDALVAARMDKIRKYDVLKQHFEALGYRTTVDAYVVGALGSMDPLNRRAIAALNVNPVYNRLMQKLIVSDVIKWARDVYTEHVSGVRQYHV
;
A
#
# COMPACT_ATOMS: atom_id res chain seq x y z
N MET A 1 32.44 49.60 -56.67
CA MET A 1 31.04 49.99 -56.90
C MET A 1 30.29 48.73 -57.34
N ALA A 2 29.48 48.17 -56.43
CA ALA A 2 28.44 47.13 -56.50
C ALA A 2 28.52 45.92 -57.47
N ALA A 3 28.47 44.70 -56.89
CA ALA A 3 27.58 43.56 -57.19
C ALA A 3 27.75 42.54 -56.04
N ALA A 4 26.73 42.29 -55.19
CA ALA A 4 25.65 41.31 -55.29
C ALA A 4 26.10 39.84 -55.04
N ASP A 5 25.61 39.24 -53.95
CA ASP A 5 25.34 37.80 -53.70
C ASP A 5 24.90 37.65 -52.22
N THR A 6 23.61 37.57 -51.90
CA THR A 6 22.77 36.35 -51.79
C THR A 6 23.22 35.38 -50.70
N GLU A 7 22.55 35.36 -49.55
CA GLU A 7 21.98 34.10 -49.01
C GLU A 7 21.03 34.37 -47.82
N THR A 8 19.79 33.95 -48.01
CA THR A 8 18.72 33.85 -47.01
C THR A 8 18.79 32.43 -46.44
N ALA A 9 19.07 32.27 -45.14
CA ALA A 9 19.02 30.97 -44.47
C ALA A 9 17.98 30.99 -43.34
N THR A 10 16.87 30.31 -43.61
CA THR A 10 15.74 30.01 -42.75
C THR A 10 16.17 29.19 -41.53
N ALA A 11 15.79 29.62 -40.33
CA ALA A 11 15.99 28.87 -39.10
C ALA A 11 15.12 27.60 -39.09
N ALA A 12 15.75 26.44 -39.16
CA ALA A 12 15.12 25.15 -38.94
C ALA A 12 14.87 24.93 -37.43
N ALA A 13 13.63 24.65 -37.08
CA ALA A 13 13.25 24.12 -35.79
C ALA A 13 13.50 22.61 -35.81
N ASP A 14 14.54 22.16 -35.11
CA ASP A 14 14.76 20.73 -34.85
C ASP A 14 13.97 20.31 -33.61
N ASP A 15 12.90 19.56 -33.87
CA ASP A 15 12.06 18.84 -32.93
C ASP A 15 12.85 17.66 -32.34
N VAL A 16 13.52 17.86 -31.21
CA VAL A 16 14.17 16.78 -30.46
C VAL A 16 13.08 15.99 -29.71
N ALA A 17 12.57 14.98 -30.40
CA ALA A 17 11.80 13.89 -29.81
C ALA A 17 12.58 13.31 -28.62
N THR A 18 12.12 13.63 -27.41
CA THR A 18 12.66 13.09 -26.16
C THR A 18 12.35 11.60 -26.10
N THR A 19 13.31 10.78 -26.53
CA THR A 19 13.25 9.32 -26.35
C THR A 19 13.32 9.04 -24.84
N PRO A 20 12.37 8.29 -24.24
CA PRO A 20 12.42 7.96 -22.82
C PRO A 20 13.70 7.17 -22.52
N ARG A 21 14.53 7.67 -21.61
CA ARG A 21 15.71 6.93 -21.11
C ARG A 21 15.22 5.67 -20.41
N GLN A 22 15.52 4.50 -20.96
CA GLN A 22 15.43 3.25 -20.20
C GLN A 22 16.40 3.31 -19.02
N PRO A 23 15.97 2.96 -17.79
CA PRO A 23 16.87 2.89 -16.66
C PRO A 23 17.91 1.77 -16.86
N PRO A 24 19.14 1.94 -16.36
CA PRO A 24 20.22 0.99 -16.56
C PRO A 24 19.93 -0.35 -15.87
N THR A 25 20.03 -1.42 -16.65
CA THR A 25 20.05 -2.81 -16.19
C THR A 25 21.37 -3.10 -15.48
N SER A 26 21.41 -3.11 -14.13
CA SER A 26 22.17 -4.11 -13.35
C SER A 26 22.20 -3.75 -11.84
N LEU A 27 22.39 -4.83 -11.07
CA LEU A 27 22.69 -4.96 -9.64
C LEU A 27 21.47 -5.28 -8.76
N ALA A 28 21.46 -6.54 -8.37
CA ALA A 28 20.64 -7.13 -7.32
C ALA A 28 20.90 -6.38 -6.00
N ASP A 29 19.97 -5.52 -5.64
CA ASP A 29 19.78 -5.06 -4.27
C ASP A 29 18.40 -5.56 -3.86
N ALA A 30 18.35 -6.40 -2.83
CA ALA A 30 17.14 -7.07 -2.35
C ALA A 30 16.21 -6.04 -1.70
N THR A 31 15.59 -5.20 -2.51
CA THR A 31 14.50 -4.34 -2.09
C THR A 31 13.33 -5.27 -1.75
N PRO A 32 12.77 -5.23 -0.52
CA PRO A 32 11.61 -6.02 -0.20
C PRO A 32 10.50 -5.64 -1.18
N THR A 33 10.20 -6.55 -2.10
CA THR A 33 9.21 -6.31 -3.14
C THR A 33 7.84 -6.62 -2.55
N PRO A 34 6.93 -5.63 -2.41
CA PRO A 34 5.58 -5.90 -1.94
C PRO A 34 4.86 -6.71 -3.02
N VAL A 35 4.31 -7.86 -2.64
CA VAL A 35 3.51 -8.70 -3.53
C VAL A 35 2.09 -8.81 -2.96
N PRO A 36 1.12 -8.01 -3.43
CA PRO A 36 -0.22 -7.99 -2.86
C PRO A 36 -0.94 -9.32 -3.11
N ASP A 37 -1.68 -9.79 -2.10
CA ASP A 37 -2.52 -10.98 -2.14
C ASP A 37 -1.83 -12.26 -2.65
N ARG A 38 -0.58 -12.48 -2.24
CA ARG A 38 0.10 -13.76 -2.42
C ARG A 38 0.32 -14.46 -1.09
N LYS A 39 0.39 -15.79 -1.17
CA LYS A 39 0.81 -16.61 -0.04
C LYS A 39 2.20 -16.15 0.38
N VAL A 40 2.41 -15.99 1.68
CA VAL A 40 3.74 -15.69 2.23
C VAL A 40 4.68 -16.86 1.93
N PRO A 41 5.79 -16.66 1.18
CA PRO A 41 6.70 -17.75 0.80
C PRO A 41 7.24 -18.51 2.03
N GLY A 42 7.41 -19.82 1.90
CA GLY A 42 7.96 -20.67 2.96
C GLY A 42 7.02 -20.99 4.12
N THR A 43 5.83 -20.38 4.19
CA THR A 43 4.91 -20.53 5.33
C THR A 43 3.91 -21.68 5.18
N PRO A 44 3.44 -22.27 6.30
CA PRO A 44 2.35 -23.26 6.29
C PRO A 44 1.01 -22.60 5.91
N GLY A 45 0.15 -23.36 5.23
CA GLY A 45 -1.22 -22.92 4.90
C GLY A 45 -1.33 -22.05 3.64
N LEU A 46 -2.45 -21.33 3.53
CA LEU A 46 -2.84 -20.48 2.39
C LEU A 46 -3.08 -19.01 2.81
N LEU A 47 -2.49 -18.58 3.93
CA LEU A 47 -2.68 -17.21 4.43
C LEU A 47 -2.04 -16.19 3.50
N ARG A 48 -2.81 -15.14 3.20
CA ARG A 48 -2.44 -14.02 2.33
C ARG A 48 -2.74 -12.73 3.07
N PRO A 49 -1.78 -12.22 3.86
CA PRO A 49 -1.91 -10.88 4.41
C PRO A 49 -1.77 -9.83 3.30
N ASP A 50 -2.38 -8.66 3.49
CA ASP A 50 -2.25 -7.56 2.52
C ASP A 50 -0.80 -7.09 2.37
N ILE A 51 -0.05 -7.05 3.47
CA ILE A 51 1.36 -6.65 3.51
C ILE A 51 2.16 -7.64 4.34
N ALA A 52 3.19 -8.22 3.74
CA ALA A 52 4.23 -8.98 4.43
C ALA A 52 5.61 -8.51 3.96
N ILE A 53 6.44 -8.07 4.89
CA ILE A 53 7.84 -7.69 4.65
C ILE A 53 8.70 -8.68 5.41
N ILE A 54 9.57 -9.40 4.68
CA ILE A 54 10.56 -10.32 5.25
C ILE A 54 11.93 -9.72 4.94
N ASP A 55 12.70 -9.46 5.98
CA ASP A 55 14.08 -8.99 5.90
C ASP A 55 14.98 -10.08 6.47
N ASP A 56 15.62 -10.83 5.57
CA ASP A 56 16.53 -11.91 5.93
C ASP A 56 17.82 -11.42 6.55
N ALA A 57 18.30 -10.23 6.17
CA ALA A 57 19.53 -9.64 6.70
C ALA A 57 19.35 -9.18 8.15
N ALA A 58 18.25 -8.49 8.45
CA ALA A 58 17.91 -8.06 9.79
C ALA A 58 17.21 -9.15 10.62
N LYS A 59 16.95 -10.32 10.03
CA LYS A 59 16.16 -11.42 10.61
C LYS A 59 14.86 -10.89 11.22
N SER A 60 14.07 -10.19 10.41
CA SER A 60 12.77 -9.66 10.84
C SER A 60 11.65 -9.91 9.86
N CYS A 61 10.44 -10.06 10.38
CA CYS A 61 9.24 -10.23 9.58
C CYS A 61 8.13 -9.32 10.12
N THR A 62 7.51 -8.53 9.24
CA THR A 62 6.37 -7.67 9.58
C THR A 62 5.18 -8.07 8.71
N VAL A 63 4.09 -8.47 9.35
CA VAL A 63 2.83 -8.83 8.71
C VAL A 63 1.76 -7.84 9.14
N ILE A 64 1.14 -7.16 8.17
CA ILE A 64 0.07 -6.20 8.41
C ILE A 64 -1.08 -6.46 7.45
N ASP A 65 -2.28 -6.51 8.01
CA ASP A 65 -3.50 -6.70 7.25
C ASP A 65 -4.42 -5.49 7.44
N VAL A 66 -5.04 -5.02 6.36
CA VAL A 66 -6.01 -3.94 6.39
C VAL A 66 -7.39 -4.53 6.68
N VAL A 67 -8.17 -3.83 7.51
CA VAL A 67 -9.54 -4.23 7.79
C VAL A 67 -10.44 -3.00 7.88
N VAL A 68 -11.52 -3.05 7.10
CA VAL A 68 -12.66 -2.15 7.24
C VAL A 68 -13.71 -2.88 8.07
N THR A 69 -14.11 -2.28 9.19
CA THR A 69 -15.09 -2.89 10.12
C THR A 69 -16.30 -1.99 10.32
N TYR A 70 -17.42 -2.59 10.74
CA TYR A 70 -18.56 -1.83 11.23
C TYR A 70 -18.20 -1.19 12.57
N GLU A 71 -18.19 0.13 12.62
CA GLU A 71 -17.70 0.90 13.76
C GLU A 71 -18.75 1.08 14.87
N ASN A 72 -19.11 0.00 15.55
CA ASN A 72 -19.90 0.09 16.77
C ASN A 72 -19.00 0.40 17.98
N ARG A 73 -18.65 1.68 18.14
CA ARG A 73 -17.73 2.19 19.17
C ARG A 73 -16.31 1.64 19.04
N LYS A 74 -15.44 2.02 19.99
CA LYS A 74 -14.02 1.65 20.04
C LYS A 74 -13.80 0.13 20.09
N ASP A 75 -14.67 -0.61 20.76
CA ASP A 75 -14.50 -2.04 20.98
C ASP A 75 -14.55 -2.83 19.67
N ALA A 76 -15.34 -2.39 18.69
CA ALA A 76 -15.37 -3.00 17.36
C ALA A 76 -14.03 -2.88 16.62
N LEU A 77 -13.35 -1.73 16.76
CA LEU A 77 -12.02 -1.53 16.15
C LEU A 77 -10.97 -2.43 16.81
N VAL A 78 -11.00 -2.51 18.16
CA VAL A 78 -10.09 -3.37 18.93
C VAL A 78 -10.31 -4.83 18.59
N ALA A 79 -11.56 -5.29 18.54
CA ALA A 79 -11.91 -6.66 18.17
C ALA A 79 -11.39 -7.01 16.76
N ALA A 80 -11.65 -6.14 15.77
CA ALA A 80 -11.19 -6.34 14.40
C ALA A 80 -9.65 -6.47 14.31
N ARG A 81 -8.90 -5.66 15.07
CA ARG A 81 -7.44 -5.79 15.18
C ARG A 81 -7.06 -7.16 15.74
N MET A 82 -7.64 -7.52 16.89
CA MET A 82 -7.29 -8.76 17.58
C MET A 82 -7.61 -9.99 16.73
N ASP A 83 -8.69 -9.97 15.96
CA ASP A 83 -9.06 -11.07 15.07
C ASP A 83 -8.03 -11.27 13.96
N LYS A 84 -7.50 -10.18 13.36
CA LYS A 84 -6.41 -10.28 12.39
C LYS A 84 -5.11 -10.77 13.03
N ILE A 85 -4.76 -10.27 14.22
CA ILE A 85 -3.59 -10.74 14.96
C ILE A 85 -3.69 -12.25 15.23
N ARG A 86 -4.84 -12.73 15.71
CA ARG A 86 -5.09 -14.17 15.94
C ARG A 86 -5.02 -14.97 14.64
N LYS A 87 -5.63 -14.48 13.55
CA LYS A 87 -5.63 -15.14 12.24
C LYS A 87 -4.21 -15.42 11.74
N TYR A 88 -3.30 -14.45 11.91
CA TYR A 88 -1.93 -14.55 11.40
C TYR A 88 -0.91 -14.98 12.46
N ASP A 89 -1.34 -15.39 13.66
CA ASP A 89 -0.45 -15.84 14.73
C ASP A 89 0.39 -17.07 14.29
N VAL A 90 -0.17 -17.94 13.45
CA VAL A 90 0.57 -19.07 12.85
C VAL A 90 1.76 -18.63 12.00
N LEU A 91 1.68 -17.46 11.33
CA LEU A 91 2.82 -16.91 10.60
C LEU A 91 3.88 -16.39 11.56
N LYS A 92 3.43 -15.73 12.65
CA LYS A 92 4.33 -15.27 13.72
C LYS A 92 5.15 -16.42 14.28
N GLN A 93 4.48 -17.48 14.73
CA GLN A 93 5.12 -18.66 15.30
C GLN A 93 6.09 -19.31 14.31
N HIS A 94 5.71 -19.42 13.03
CA HIS A 94 6.55 -19.99 12.00
C HIS A 94 7.87 -19.19 11.81
N PHE A 95 7.79 -17.87 11.66
CA PHE A 95 8.98 -17.05 11.47
C PHE A 95 9.83 -16.93 12.74
N GLU A 96 9.21 -16.88 13.91
CA GLU A 96 9.94 -16.93 15.20
C GLU A 96 10.72 -18.23 15.36
N ALA A 97 10.15 -19.38 14.96
CA ALA A 97 10.85 -20.66 14.96
C ALA A 97 12.07 -20.68 14.00
N LEU A 98 12.05 -19.86 12.94
CA LEU A 98 13.17 -19.67 12.02
C LEU A 98 14.17 -18.58 12.49
N GLY A 99 13.99 -18.06 13.70
CA GLY A 99 14.86 -17.07 14.34
C GLY A 99 14.59 -15.62 13.93
N TYR A 100 13.42 -15.31 13.35
CA TYR A 100 13.06 -13.94 12.97
C TYR A 100 12.34 -13.24 14.12
N ARG A 101 12.66 -11.96 14.34
CA ARG A 101 11.81 -11.06 15.12
C ARG A 101 10.56 -10.75 14.31
N THR A 102 9.41 -11.24 14.76
CA THR A 102 8.18 -11.16 13.97
C THR A 102 7.11 -10.28 14.61
N THR A 103 6.57 -9.35 13.83
CA THR A 103 5.46 -8.47 14.21
C THR A 103 4.24 -8.80 13.36
N VAL A 104 3.10 -9.03 14.01
CA VAL A 104 1.79 -9.15 13.36
C VAL A 104 0.90 -8.04 13.90
N ASP A 105 0.33 -7.25 13.02
CA ASP A 105 -0.61 -6.19 13.40
C ASP A 105 -1.68 -5.96 12.31
N ALA A 106 -2.61 -5.05 12.57
CA ALA A 106 -3.64 -4.68 11.60
C ALA A 106 -3.71 -3.16 11.39
N TYR A 107 -4.19 -2.75 10.21
CA TYR A 107 -4.60 -1.37 9.94
C TYR A 107 -6.13 -1.31 9.89
N VAL A 108 -6.73 -0.76 10.94
CA VAL A 108 -8.18 -0.83 11.17
C VAL A 108 -8.86 0.50 10.88
N VAL A 109 -9.84 0.47 9.99
CA VAL A 109 -10.67 1.63 9.62
C VAL A 109 -12.14 1.27 9.83
N GLY A 110 -12.93 2.19 10.34
CA GLY A 110 -14.38 2.07 10.43
C GLY A 110 -15.04 2.48 9.12
N ALA A 111 -16.15 1.82 8.76
CA ALA A 111 -16.87 2.09 7.52
C ALA A 111 -17.47 3.51 7.40
N LEU A 112 -17.61 4.24 8.51
CA LEU A 112 -18.07 5.64 8.58
C LEU A 112 -16.90 6.62 8.85
N GLY A 113 -15.65 6.14 8.84
CA GLY A 113 -14.44 6.95 8.93
C GLY A 113 -13.73 6.95 10.28
N SER A 114 -14.16 6.15 11.26
CA SER A 114 -13.37 5.98 12.49
C SER A 114 -12.00 5.36 12.19
N MET A 115 -11.01 5.74 13.00
CA MET A 115 -9.65 5.22 12.88
C MET A 115 -9.16 4.67 14.21
N ASP A 116 -8.58 3.47 14.18
CA ASP A 116 -7.93 2.94 15.37
C ASP A 116 -6.64 3.73 15.67
N PRO A 117 -6.49 4.30 16.88
CA PRO A 117 -5.27 5.01 17.29
C PRO A 117 -3.98 4.20 17.11
N LEU A 118 -4.06 2.86 17.18
CA LEU A 118 -2.92 1.96 17.04
C LEU A 118 -2.44 1.77 15.59
N ASN A 119 -3.16 2.29 14.59
CA ASN A 119 -2.71 2.25 13.19
C ASN A 119 -1.35 2.93 12.98
N ARG A 120 -1.01 3.92 13.81
CA ARG A 120 0.31 4.56 13.76
C ARG A 120 1.45 3.58 14.06
N ARG A 121 1.22 2.62 14.95
CA ARG A 121 2.19 1.57 15.28
C ARG A 121 2.38 0.61 14.11
N ALA A 122 1.27 0.16 13.51
CA ALA A 122 1.30 -0.71 12.34
C ALA A 122 2.11 -0.07 11.20
N ILE A 123 1.81 1.18 10.86
CA ILE A 123 2.52 1.89 9.79
C ILE A 123 3.99 2.19 10.11
N ALA A 124 4.30 2.47 11.38
CA ALA A 124 5.69 2.64 11.80
C ALA A 124 6.52 1.37 11.60
N ALA A 125 5.93 0.19 11.77
CA ALA A 125 6.60 -1.10 11.50
C ALA A 125 6.93 -1.33 10.02
N LEU A 126 6.33 -0.55 9.11
CA LEU A 126 6.63 -0.53 7.67
C LEU A 126 7.65 0.55 7.28
N ASN A 127 8.26 1.24 8.25
CA ASN A 127 9.18 2.37 8.02
C ASN A 127 8.59 3.52 7.19
N VAL A 128 7.26 3.70 7.24
CA VAL A 128 6.59 4.80 6.54
C VAL A 128 6.74 6.09 7.33
N ASN A 129 7.06 7.18 6.61
CA ASN A 129 7.25 8.50 7.19
C ASN A 129 5.99 9.00 7.95
N PRO A 130 6.10 9.50 9.19
CA PRO A 130 4.96 10.00 9.97
C PRO A 130 4.18 11.16 9.33
N VAL A 131 4.84 12.03 8.57
CA VAL A 131 4.22 13.12 7.81
C VAL A 131 3.34 12.55 6.71
N TYR A 132 3.88 11.60 5.95
CA TYR A 132 3.14 10.91 4.89
C TYR A 132 1.98 10.09 5.46
N ASN A 133 2.16 9.42 6.61
CA ASN A 133 1.11 8.67 7.28
C ASN A 133 -0.13 9.53 7.59
N ARG A 134 0.03 10.81 7.92
CA ARG A 134 -1.11 11.72 8.12
C ARG A 134 -1.90 11.96 6.85
N LEU A 135 -1.22 12.12 5.72
CA LEU A 135 -1.88 12.25 4.41
C LEU A 135 -2.57 10.94 4.04
N MET A 136 -1.86 9.82 4.17
CA MET A 136 -2.38 8.49 3.87
C MET A 136 -3.64 8.16 4.67
N GLN A 137 -3.68 8.48 5.97
CA GLN A 137 -4.89 8.30 6.81
C GLN A 137 -6.09 9.06 6.24
N LYS A 138 -5.90 10.30 5.78
CA LYS A 138 -6.98 11.09 5.19
C LYS A 138 -7.48 10.48 3.88
N LEU A 139 -6.56 10.02 3.03
CA LEU A 139 -6.90 9.39 1.76
C LEU A 139 -7.68 8.09 1.98
N ILE A 140 -7.18 7.20 2.85
CA ILE A 140 -7.84 5.93 3.19
C ILE A 140 -9.24 6.17 3.76
N VAL A 141 -9.40 7.10 4.71
CA VAL A 141 -10.72 7.39 5.29
C VAL A 141 -11.68 7.96 4.24
N SER A 142 -11.19 8.83 3.36
CA SER A 142 -12.01 9.40 2.28
C SER A 142 -12.49 8.31 1.32
N ASP A 143 -11.60 7.38 0.95
CA ASP A 143 -11.94 6.26 0.09
C ASP A 143 -12.93 5.30 0.77
N VAL A 144 -12.72 4.95 2.04
CA VAL A 144 -13.64 4.08 2.79
C VAL A 144 -15.04 4.67 2.87
N ILE A 145 -15.15 5.98 3.18
CA ILE A 145 -16.46 6.66 3.24
C ILE A 145 -17.12 6.70 1.85
N LYS A 146 -16.35 6.98 0.79
CA LYS A 146 -16.86 6.97 -0.59
C LYS A 146 -17.42 5.59 -0.93
N TRP A 147 -16.68 4.52 -0.66
CA TRP A 147 -17.12 3.15 -0.90
C TRP A 147 -18.36 2.78 -0.07
N ALA A 148 -18.40 3.16 1.21
CA ALA A 148 -19.55 2.91 2.06
C ALA A 148 -20.82 3.62 1.54
N ARG A 149 -20.69 4.87 1.08
CA ARG A 149 -21.78 5.62 0.43
C ARG A 149 -22.26 4.90 -0.83
N ASP A 150 -21.34 4.45 -1.68
CA ASP A 150 -21.68 3.82 -2.96
C ASP A 150 -22.43 2.50 -2.73
N VAL A 151 -21.97 1.68 -1.79
CA VAL A 151 -22.65 0.43 -1.38
C VAL A 151 -24.03 0.72 -0.80
N TYR A 152 -24.17 1.71 0.08
CA TYR A 152 -25.45 2.09 0.66
C TYR A 152 -26.44 2.61 -0.41
N THR A 153 -25.95 3.46 -1.31
CA THR A 153 -26.80 4.07 -2.35
C THR A 153 -27.26 3.00 -3.35
N GLU A 154 -26.40 2.03 -3.71
CA GLU A 154 -26.79 0.87 -4.51
C GLU A 154 -27.85 0.02 -3.80
N HIS A 155 -27.69 -0.22 -2.49
CA HIS A 155 -28.66 -0.98 -1.70
C HIS A 155 -30.05 -0.32 -1.68
N VAL A 156 -30.12 1.01 -1.53
CA VAL A 156 -31.39 1.75 -1.46
C VAL A 156 -32.03 1.95 -2.84
N SER A 157 -31.22 2.26 -3.85
CA SER A 157 -31.72 2.59 -5.19
C SER A 157 -31.89 1.39 -6.13
N GLY A 158 -31.20 0.27 -5.84
CA GLY A 158 -31.07 -0.86 -6.77
C GLY A 158 -30.18 -0.57 -7.98
N VAL A 159 -29.55 0.60 -8.07
CA VAL A 159 -28.71 1.02 -9.20
C VAL A 159 -27.25 0.91 -8.83
N ARG A 160 -26.44 0.25 -9.67
CA ARG A 160 -25.00 0.08 -9.49
C ARG A 160 -24.29 1.44 -9.40
N GLN A 161 -23.57 1.67 -8.31
CA GLN A 161 -22.90 2.98 -8.06
C GLN A 161 -21.40 2.99 -8.36
N TYR A 162 -20.79 1.82 -8.55
CA TYR A 162 -19.35 1.70 -8.75
C TYR A 162 -19.00 0.69 -9.84
N HIS A 163 -17.94 0.99 -10.58
CA HIS A 163 -17.32 0.11 -11.57
C HIS A 163 -15.97 -0.34 -11.01
N VAL A 164 -15.71 -1.65 -11.06
CA VAL A 164 -14.46 -2.28 -10.59
C VAL A 164 -13.55 -2.50 -11.79
#